data_AF-A0A938YZW1-F1
#
_entry.id   AF-A0A938YZW1-F1
#
_cell.length_a   1.000
_cell.length_b   1.000
_cell.length_c   1.000
_cell.angle_alpha   90.00
_cell.angle_beta   90.00
_cell.angle_gamma   90.00
#
_symmetry.space_group_name_H-M   'P 1'
#
loop_
_entity.id
_entity.type
_entity.pdbx_description
1 polymer ?
#
loop_
_entity_poly.entity_id
_entity_poly.type
_entity_poly.pdbx_seq_one_letter_code
_entity_poly.pdbx_strand_id
1 'polypeptide(L)' 'MNLLFAIDDRFSEQLKTTLYSIKRHTTAASFDVYVLQEKELSHAAELEAFCQKLAMTYHPIIIGSG' A
#
# COMPACT_ATOMS: atom_id res chain seq x y z
N MET A 1 -1.29 -2.17 12.92
CA MET A 1 -2.48 -2.71 12.21
C MET A 1 -2.01 -3.16 10.85
N ASN A 2 -2.35 -4.38 10.45
CA ASN A 2 -1.89 -4.95 9.19
C ASN A 2 -2.99 -4.81 8.15
N LEU A 3 -2.65 -4.24 7.00
CA LEU A 3 -3.55 -4.04 5.86
C LEU A 3 -3.00 -4.84 4.69
N LEU A 4 -3.86 -5.63 4.04
CA LEU A 4 -3.51 -6.40 2.87
C LEU A 4 -4.36 -5.93 1.69
N PHE A 5 -3.71 -5.60 0.58
CA PHE A 5 -4.35 -5.23 -0.67
C PHE A 5 -3.79 -6.09 -1.80
N ALA A 6 -4.67 -6.54 -2.70
CA ALA A 6 -4.27 -7.18 -3.94
C ALA A 6 -4.67 -6.24 -5.08
N ILE A 7 -3.68 -5.63 -5.72
CA ILE A 7 -3.89 -4.61 -6.76
C ILE A 7 -2.87 -4.74 -7.88
N ASP A 8 -3.16 -4.08 -8.99
CA ASP A 8 -2.21 -3.80 -10.06
C ASP A 8 -2.07 -2.27 -10.25
N ASP A 9 -1.25 -1.86 -11.22
CA ASP A 9 -0.92 -0.45 -11.49
C ASP A 9 -2.14 0.46 -11.65
N ARG A 10 -3.28 -0.08 -12.11
CA ARG A 10 -4.52 0.69 -12.36
C ARG A 10 -5.18 1.20 -11.08
N PHE A 11 -4.80 0.66 -9.93
CA PHE A 11 -5.43 0.93 -8.63
C PHE A 11 -4.51 1.62 -7.61
N SER A 12 -3.32 2.03 -8.03
CA SER A 12 -2.33 2.68 -7.17
C SER A 12 -2.84 4.00 -6.53
N GLU A 13 -3.56 4.83 -7.28
CA GLU A 13 -4.17 6.08 -6.79
C GLU A 13 -5.32 5.85 -5.80
N GLN A 14 -6.16 4.85 -6.10
CA GLN A 14 -7.28 4.47 -5.24
C GLN A 14 -6.74 3.94 -3.91
N LEU A 15 -5.66 3.15 -3.94
CA LEU A 15 -4.98 2.69 -2.73
C LEU A 15 -4.50 3.86 -1.87
N LYS A 16 -3.86 4.89 -2.45
CA LYS A 16 -3.43 6.09 -1.71
C LYS A 16 -4.61 6.76 -1.00
N THR A 17 -5.74 6.91 -1.69
CA THR A 17 -6.97 7.50 -1.12
C THR A 17 -7.52 6.67 0.04
N THR A 18 -7.52 5.35 -0.09
CA THR A 18 -7.95 4.41 0.95
C THR A 18 -7.04 4.49 2.18
N LEU A 19 -5.72 4.43 1.99
CA LEU A 19 -4.74 4.53 3.09
C LEU A 19 -4.86 5.86 3.84
N TYR A 20 -5.07 6.96 3.12
CA TYR A 20 -5.30 8.27 3.73
C TYR A 20 -6.56 8.28 4.61
N SER A 21 -7.67 7.74 4.09
CA SER A 21 -8.92 7.65 4.86
C SER A 21 -8.75 6.79 6.11
N ILE A 22 -8.09 5.64 5.99
CA ILE A 22 -7.81 4.76 7.12
C ILE A 22 -6.97 5.48 8.18
N LYS A 23 -5.90 6.17 7.78
CA LYS A 23 -5.04 6.93 8.72
C LYS A 23 -5.81 7.96 9.51
N ARG A 24 -6.74 8.67 8.84
CA ARG A 24 -7.53 9.75 9.45
C ARG A 24 -8.56 9.24 10.45
N HIS A 25 -9.13 8.08 10.19
CA HIS A 25 -10.25 7.55 10.98
C HIS A 25 -9.85 6.49 12.00
N THR A 26 -8.60 6.02 11.97
CA THR A 26 -8.14 4.95 12.85
C THR A 26 -6.95 5.40 13.69
N THR A 27 -7.04 5.23 15.00
CA THR A 27 -5.91 5.42 15.92
C THR A 27 -5.20 4.08 16.12
N ALA A 28 -4.20 3.80 15.29
CA ALA A 28 -3.30 2.67 15.47
C ALA A 28 -1.86 3.15 15.65
N ALA A 29 -1.10 2.48 16.51
CA ALA A 29 0.31 2.81 16.78
C ALA A 29 1.22 2.58 15.58
N SER A 30 0.91 1.58 14.74
CA SER A 30 1.62 1.27 13.51
C SER A 30 0.64 0.83 12.42
N PHE A 31 1.07 0.97 11.17
CA PHE A 31 0.37 0.46 10.00
C PHE A 31 1.37 -0.25 9.09
N ASP A 32 1.09 -1.50 8.78
CA ASP A 32 1.88 -2.33 7.86
C ASP A 32 0.99 -2.65 6.65
N VAL A 33 1.39 -2.14 5.49
CA VAL A 33 0.62 -2.19 4.24
C VAL A 33 1.25 -3.20 3.31
N TYR A 34 0.69 -4.40 3.27
CA TYR A 34 1.08 -5.49 2.40
C TYR A 34 0.35 -5.38 1.06
N VAL A 35 1.11 -5.27 -0.03
CA VAL A 35 0.53 -5.15 -1.38
C VAL A 35 0.94 -6.35 -2.22
N LEU A 36 -0.03 -7.23 -2.44
CA LEU A 36 0.04 -8.36 -3.35
C LEU A 36 -0.05 -7.85 -4.78
N GLN A 37 0.93 -8.23 -5.59
CA GLN A 37 1.08 -7.77 -6.96
C GLN A 37 1.65 -8.91 -7.84
N GLU A 38 1.11 -9.10 -9.05
CA GLU A 38 1.64 -10.11 -9.99
C GLU A 38 3.03 -9.72 -10.49
N LYS A 39 3.23 -8.42 -10.71
CA LYS A 39 4.49 -7.77 -11.09
C LYS A 39 4.65 -6.53 -10.22
N GLU A 40 5.88 -6.04 -10.09
CA GLU A 40 6.15 -4.80 -9.38
C GLU A 40 5.35 -3.64 -10.01
N LEU A 41 4.68 -2.86 -9.16
CA LEU A 41 3.97 -1.66 -9.61
C LEU A 41 4.95 -0.65 -10.23
N SER A 42 4.58 -0.11 -11.39
CA SER A 42 5.30 0.95 -12.11
C SER A 42 5.56 2.18 -11.23
N HIS A 43 4.67 2.44 -10.27
CA HIS A 43 4.73 3.57 -9.33
C HIS A 43 5.11 3.15 -7.89
N ALA A 44 5.78 2.01 -7.69
CA ALA A 44 6.12 1.48 -6.37
C ALA A 44 6.86 2.49 -5.48
N ALA A 45 7.86 3.21 -6.00
CA ALA A 45 8.60 4.22 -5.25
C ALA A 45 7.72 5.40 -4.79
N GLU A 46 6.75 5.80 -5.61
CA GLU A 46 5.81 6.86 -5.25
C GLU A 46 4.84 6.39 -4.15
N LEU A 47 4.36 5.15 -4.26
CA LEU A 47 3.49 4.54 -3.26
C LEU A 47 4.23 4.37 -1.92
N GLU A 48 5.50 3.95 -1.95
CA GLU A 48 6.34 3.85 -0.77
C GLU A 48 6.53 5.21 -0.09
N ALA A 49 6.90 6.24 -0.86
CA ALA A 49 7.03 7.60 -0.34
C ALA A 49 5.72 8.15 0.24
N PHE A 50 4.58 7.80 -0.36
CA PHE A 50 3.26 8.14 0.16
C PHE A 50 2.97 7.45 1.50
N CYS A 51 3.25 6.14 1.60
CA CYS A 51 3.08 5.38 2.86
C CYS A 51 3.97 5.96 3.96
N GLN A 52 5.22 6.28 3.67
CA GLN A 52 6.15 6.91 4.61
C GLN A 52 5.63 8.26 5.13
N LYS A 53 5.06 9.11 4.26
CA LYS A 53 4.42 10.38 4.67
C LYS A 53 3.25 10.18 5.64
N LEU A 54 2.56 9.04 5.56
CA LEU A 54 1.48 8.68 6.48
C LEU A 54 1.96 7.92 7.73
N ALA A 55 3.27 7.76 7.90
CA ALA A 55 3.89 6.89 8.90
C ALA A 55 3.31 5.46 8.85
N MET A 56 3.28 4.90 7.63
CA MET A 56 2.93 3.51 7.33
C MET A 56 4.10 2.81 6.67
N THR A 57 4.28 1.52 6.95
CA THR A 57 5.32 0.69 6.34
C THR A 57 4.75 -0.02 5.12
N TYR A 58 5.38 0.16 3.95
CA TYR A 58 4.97 -0.50 2.71
C TYR A 58 5.72 -1.82 2.53
N HIS A 59 4.99 -2.90 2.26
CA HIS A 59 5.51 -4.25 2.08
C HIS A 59 5.02 -4.83 0.74
N PRO A 60 5.78 -4.65 -0.36
CA PRO A 60 5.42 -5.26 -1.64
C PRO A 60 5.60 -6.79 -1.59
N ILE A 61 4.60 -7.54 -2.08
CA ILE A 61 4.62 -9.00 -2.19
C ILE A 61 4.38 -9.38 -3.65
N ILE A 62 5.45 -9.75 -4.36
CA ILE A 62 5.39 -10.19 -5.76
C ILE A 62 5.09 -11.69 -5.78
N ILE A 63 3.93 -12.08 -6.30
CA ILE A 63 3.51 -13.49 -6.35
C ILE A 63 3.93 -14.19 -7.65
N GLY A 64 4.33 -13.42 -8.67
CA GLY A 64 4.66 -13.93 -10.00
C GLY A 64 3.46 -14.51 -10.75
N SER A 65 3.57 -14.61 -12.08
CA SER A 65 2.63 -15.39 -12.89
C SER A 65 3.11 -16.85 -12.89
N GLY A 66 2.39 -17.73 -12.20
CA GLY A 66 2.62 -19.19 -12.26
C GLY A 66 2.39 -19.79 -13.63
#